data_AF-A0A540WFR1-F1
#
_entry.id   AF-A0A540WFR1-F1
#
_cell.length_a   1.000
_cell.length_b   1.000
_cell.length_c   1.000
_cell.angle_alpha   90.00
_cell.angle_beta   90.00
_cell.angle_gamma   90.00
#
_symmetry.space_group_name_H-M   'P 1'
#
loop_
_entity.id
_entity.type
_entity.pdbx_description
1 polymer ?
#
loop_
_entity_poly.entity_id
_entity_poly.type
_entity_poly.pdbx_seq_one_letter_code
_entity_poly.pdbx_strand_id
1 'polypeptide(L)'
;LKAGASYVPLDKAWPSDRLAFVLRESSAGVVLSHSDVVDDLPAFGAVLLVIDEEASRIARQPISAPLLDVTGNDLAYVMFTSGSTGEPKGVCVPHRGVTRLVSSSFISFAASDVWLHAAPVAFDAS
;
A
#
# COMPACT_ATOMS: atom_id res chain seq x y z
N LEU A 1 -7.60 1.24 -1.85
CA LEU A 1 -8.40 2.34 -2.44
C LEU A 1 -9.83 1.92 -2.80
N LYS A 2 -10.08 1.21 -3.92
CA LYS A 2 -11.46 0.88 -4.35
C LYS A 2 -12.28 0.08 -3.33
N ALA A 3 -11.62 -0.73 -2.49
CA ALA A 3 -12.26 -1.48 -1.41
C ALA A 3 -12.53 -0.62 -0.14
N GLY A 4 -12.27 0.69 -0.17
CA GLY A 4 -12.36 1.57 1.01
C GLY A 4 -11.19 1.46 2.00
N ALA A 5 -10.32 0.45 1.86
CA ALA A 5 -9.13 0.30 2.68
C ALA A 5 -7.95 1.17 2.21
N SER A 6 -7.13 1.59 3.18
CA SER A 6 -5.78 2.11 2.97
C SER A 6 -4.78 0.95 2.87
N TYR A 7 -3.63 1.20 2.23
CA TYR A 7 -2.54 0.22 2.18
C TYR A 7 -1.32 0.68 2.97
N VAL A 8 -0.54 -0.28 3.44
CA VAL A 8 0.78 -0.07 4.06
C VAL A 8 1.80 -0.84 3.23
N PRO A 9 2.65 -0.16 2.45
CA PRO A 9 3.65 -0.85 1.65
C PRO A 9 4.73 -1.46 2.54
N LEU A 10 5.11 -2.69 2.23
CA LEU A 10 6.22 -3.41 2.84
C LEU A 10 7.26 -3.69 1.77
N ASP A 11 8.53 -3.57 2.13
CA ASP A 11 9.65 -3.93 1.27
C ASP A 11 10.28 -5.23 1.77
N LYS A 12 10.34 -6.25 0.90
CA LYS A 12 10.91 -7.56 1.23
C LYS A 12 12.40 -7.50 1.59
N ALA A 13 13.10 -6.43 1.17
CA ALA A 13 14.50 -6.21 1.53
C ALA A 13 14.68 -5.72 2.97
N TRP A 14 13.60 -5.38 3.68
CA TRP A 14 13.70 -4.96 5.08
C TRP A 14 14.02 -6.12 6.02
N PRO A 15 14.75 -5.86 7.12
CA PRO A 15 14.94 -6.86 8.17
C PRO A 15 13.60 -7.37 8.72
N SER A 16 13.54 -8.65 9.07
CA SER A 16 12.33 -9.31 9.59
C SER A 16 11.71 -8.57 10.79
N ASP A 17 12.54 -8.07 11.72
CA ASP A 17 12.07 -7.29 12.88
C ASP A 17 11.32 -6.02 12.48
N ARG A 18 11.75 -5.36 11.39
CA ARG A 18 11.08 -4.18 10.86
C ARG A 18 9.74 -4.55 10.21
N LEU A 19 9.71 -5.64 9.45
CA LEU A 19 8.46 -6.15 8.88
C LEU A 19 7.46 -6.51 9.98
N ALA A 20 7.91 -7.22 11.03
CA ALA A 20 7.09 -7.61 12.16
C ALA A 20 6.55 -6.38 12.92
N PHE A 21 7.41 -5.36 13.11
CA PHE A 21 6.99 -4.10 13.71
C PHE A 21 5.87 -3.43 12.91
N VAL A 22 6.05 -3.25 11.60
CA VAL A 22 5.08 -2.56 10.74
C VAL A 22 3.76 -3.35 10.65
N LEU A 23 3.83 -4.68 10.51
CA LEU A 23 2.64 -5.55 10.48
C LEU A 23 1.83 -5.44 11.78
N ARG A 24 2.50 -5.45 12.93
CA ARG A 24 1.85 -5.28 14.23
C ARG A 24 1.26 -3.87 14.41
N GLU A 25 2.07 -2.85 14.14
CA GLU A 25 1.69 -1.45 14.41
C GLU A 25 0.58 -0.96 13.45
N SER A 26 0.61 -1.38 12.19
CA SER A 26 -0.43 -1.04 11.22
C SER A 26 -1.80 -1.64 11.55
N SER A 27 -1.85 -2.69 12.37
CA SER A 27 -3.08 -3.45 12.67
C SER A 27 -3.84 -3.88 11.40
N ALA A 28 -3.12 -4.12 10.30
CA ALA A 28 -3.71 -4.48 9.03
C ALA A 28 -4.47 -5.82 9.17
N GLY A 29 -5.74 -5.84 8.75
CA GLY A 29 -6.56 -7.06 8.80
C GLY A 29 -6.24 -8.07 7.68
N VAL A 30 -5.58 -7.62 6.61
CA VAL A 30 -5.21 -8.42 5.44
C VAL A 30 -3.80 -8.07 5.00
N VAL A 31 -3.00 -9.11 4.70
CA VAL A 31 -1.69 -8.99 4.05
C VAL A 31 -1.82 -9.55 2.64
N LEU A 32 -1.49 -8.72 1.66
CA LEU A 32 -1.38 -9.15 0.26
C LEU A 32 0.08 -9.49 -0.02
N SER A 33 0.33 -10.68 -0.56
CA SER A 33 1.68 -11.17 -0.86
C SER A 33 1.72 -11.90 -2.20
N HIS A 34 2.93 -12.29 -2.60
CA HIS A 34 3.20 -13.16 -3.74
C HIS A 34 3.92 -14.42 -3.24
N SER A 35 3.70 -15.58 -3.87
CA SER A 35 4.15 -16.87 -3.33
C SER A 35 5.66 -16.95 -3.11
N ASP A 36 6.45 -16.17 -3.86
CA ASP A 36 7.92 -16.14 -3.81
C ASP A 36 8.50 -15.46 -2.56
N VAL A 37 7.66 -14.82 -1.73
CA VAL A 37 8.10 -14.09 -0.53
C VAL A 37 7.30 -14.44 0.73
N VAL A 38 6.31 -15.34 0.64
CA VAL A 38 5.45 -15.71 1.78
C VAL A 38 6.27 -16.32 2.93
N ASP A 39 7.24 -17.17 2.60
CA ASP A 39 8.05 -17.88 3.60
C ASP A 39 8.98 -16.93 4.38
N ASP A 40 9.28 -15.74 3.83
CA ASP A 40 10.10 -14.72 4.47
C ASP A 40 9.30 -13.80 5.41
N LEU A 41 7.96 -13.89 5.39
CA LEU A 41 7.12 -13.05 6.24
C LEU A 41 7.23 -13.49 7.70
N PRO A 42 7.42 -12.54 8.64
CA PRO A 42 7.34 -12.86 10.06
C PRO A 42 5.91 -13.28 10.43
N ALA A 43 5.72 -13.92 11.58
CA ALA A 43 4.38 -14.26 12.06
C ALA A 43 3.50 -13.01 12.24
N PHE A 44 2.27 -13.06 11.73
CA PHE A 44 1.26 -12.01 11.85
C PHE A 44 -0.13 -12.60 12.11
N GLY A 45 -1.04 -11.80 12.71
CA GLY A 45 -2.41 -12.20 13.03
C GLY A 45 -3.46 -11.85 11.96
N ALA A 46 -3.03 -11.41 10.79
CA ALA A 46 -3.86 -10.98 9.67
C ALA A 46 -4.21 -12.12 8.70
N VAL A 47 -5.24 -11.91 7.87
CA VAL A 47 -5.53 -12.82 6.75
C VAL A 47 -4.46 -12.65 5.67
N LEU A 48 -3.74 -13.73 5.34
CA LEU A 48 -2.83 -13.74 4.19
C LEU A 48 -3.58 -14.06 2.91
N LEU A 49 -3.41 -13.23 1.88
CA LEU A 49 -3.86 -13.51 0.52
C LEU A 49 -2.66 -13.50 -0.43
N VAL A 50 -2.37 -14.66 -1.02
CA VAL A 50 -1.30 -14.86 -1.99
C VAL A 50 -1.86 -14.64 -3.39
N ILE A 51 -1.55 -13.50 -4.01
CA ILE A 51 -2.29 -12.99 -5.17
C ILE A 51 -2.18 -13.93 -6.38
N ASP A 52 -0.98 -14.46 -6.63
CA ASP A 52 -0.67 -15.30 -7.77
C ASP A 52 -1.28 -16.70 -7.67
N GLU A 53 -1.38 -17.26 -6.46
CA GLU A 53 -2.13 -18.49 -6.20
C GLU A 53 -3.65 -18.29 -6.39
N GLU A 54 -4.15 -17.10 -6.03
CA GLU A 54 -5.56 -16.73 -6.14
C GLU A 54 -5.96 -16.19 -7.52
N ALA A 55 -5.02 -16.10 -8.46
CA ALA A 55 -5.18 -15.41 -9.76
C ALA A 55 -6.41 -15.91 -10.54
N SER A 56 -6.63 -17.23 -10.58
CA SER A 56 -7.78 -17.83 -11.26
C SER A 56 -9.12 -17.41 -10.67
N ARG A 57 -9.21 -17.28 -9.33
CA ARG A 57 -10.44 -16.85 -8.66
C ARG A 57 -10.66 -15.35 -8.84
N ILE A 58 -9.59 -14.56 -8.76
CA ILE A 58 -9.60 -13.12 -8.99
C ILE A 58 -10.09 -12.80 -10.41
N ALA A 59 -9.60 -13.53 -11.42
CA ALA A 59 -9.97 -13.34 -12.82
C ALA A 59 -11.48 -13.57 -13.11
N ARG A 60 -12.20 -14.28 -12.23
CA ARG A 60 -13.65 -14.52 -12.34
C ARG A 60 -14.50 -13.48 -11.60
N GLN A 61 -13.88 -12.55 -10.87
CA GLN A 61 -14.62 -11.51 -10.16
C GLN A 61 -15.10 -10.41 -11.14
N PRO A 62 -16.15 -9.65 -10.78
CA PRO A 62 -16.56 -8.49 -11.57
C PRO A 62 -15.42 -7.49 -11.75
N ILE A 63 -15.25 -6.97 -12.96
CA ILE A 63 -14.29 -5.90 -13.26
C ILE A 63 -14.83 -4.49 -12.93
N SER A 64 -16.13 -4.39 -12.62
CA SER A 64 -16.77 -3.14 -12.18
C SER A 64 -16.27 -2.74 -10.80
N ALA A 65 -16.19 -1.43 -10.56
CA ALA A 65 -15.87 -0.92 -9.22
C ALA A 65 -16.94 -1.37 -8.20
N PRO A 66 -16.54 -1.73 -6.97
CA PRO A 66 -17.50 -1.94 -5.89
C PRO A 66 -18.33 -0.68 -5.63
N LEU A 67 -19.59 -0.85 -5.24
CA LEU A 67 -20.45 0.25 -4.81
C LEU A 67 -20.13 0.62 -3.35
N LEU A 68 -19.06 1.38 -3.17
CA LEU A 68 -18.61 1.90 -1.88
C LEU A 68 -18.45 3.41 -1.96
N ASP A 69 -18.83 4.10 -0.88
CA ASP A 69 -18.59 5.53 -0.73
C ASP A 69 -17.22 5.74 -0.08
N VAL A 70 -16.25 6.22 -0.87
CA VAL A 70 -14.89 6.55 -0.43
C VAL A 70 -14.67 8.03 -0.66
N THR A 71 -14.37 8.76 0.41
CA THR A 71 -14.26 10.21 0.41
C THR A 71 -12.80 10.66 0.42
N GLY A 72 -12.58 11.97 0.17
CA GLY A 72 -11.24 12.56 0.26
C GLY A 72 -10.64 12.53 1.67
N ASN A 73 -11.43 12.30 2.72
CA ASN A 73 -10.97 12.26 4.10
C ASN A 73 -10.48 10.88 4.52
N ASP A 74 -10.86 9.83 3.79
CA ASP A 74 -10.40 8.48 4.04
C ASP A 74 -8.90 8.34 3.73
N LEU A 75 -8.22 7.44 4.44
CA LEU A 75 -6.81 7.18 4.21
C LEU A 75 -6.58 6.48 2.88
N ALA A 76 -5.66 7.01 2.09
CA ALA A 76 -5.19 6.36 0.88
C ALA A 76 -4.10 5.33 1.23
N TYR A 77 -3.13 5.73 2.05
CA TYR A 77 -2.03 4.88 2.50
C TYR A 77 -1.44 5.34 3.82
N VAL A 78 -0.65 4.47 4.43
CA VAL A 78 0.21 4.77 5.58
C VAL A 78 1.64 4.34 5.26
N MET A 79 2.61 5.23 5.42
CA MET A 79 4.04 4.90 5.24
C MET A 79 4.81 5.05 6.53
N PHE A 80 5.69 4.10 6.83
CA PHE A 80 6.50 4.12 8.03
C PHE A 80 7.85 4.79 7.79
N THR A 81 8.11 5.85 8.55
CA THR A 81 9.38 6.60 8.51
C THR A 81 10.16 6.38 9.80
N SER A 82 11.48 6.59 9.77
CA SER A 82 12.30 6.57 10.98
C SER A 82 11.87 7.68 11.94
N GLY A 83 11.45 7.34 13.15
CA GLY A 83 11.14 8.34 14.17
C GLY A 83 12.41 8.92 14.79
N SER A 84 12.35 10.19 15.20
CA SER A 84 13.40 10.85 15.97
C SER A 84 13.70 10.18 17.32
N THR A 85 12.77 9.36 17.82
CA THR A 85 12.87 8.58 19.07
C THR A 85 13.39 7.16 18.84
N GLY A 86 13.79 6.81 17.61
CA GLY A 86 14.28 5.47 17.23
C GLY A 86 13.19 4.51 16.75
N GLU A 87 11.95 4.67 17.21
CA GLU A 87 10.81 3.86 16.75
C GLU A 87 10.19 4.43 15.47
N PRO A 88 9.92 3.60 14.44
CA PRO A 88 9.25 4.06 13.23
C PRO A 88 7.84 4.60 13.48
N LYS A 89 7.43 5.60 12.72
CA LYS A 89 6.11 6.24 12.83
C LYS A 89 5.32 6.09 11.53
N GLY A 90 4.06 5.71 11.64
CA GLY A 90 3.12 5.64 10.51
C GLY A 90 2.62 7.03 10.13
N VAL A 91 2.94 7.48 8.92
CA VAL A 91 2.44 8.72 8.33
C VAL A 91 1.16 8.40 7.57
N CYS A 92 0.02 8.83 8.11
CA CYS A 92 -1.29 8.61 7.51
C CYS A 92 -1.59 9.66 6.43
N VAL A 93 -1.75 9.22 5.18
CA VAL A 93 -2.00 10.11 4.04
C VAL A 93 -3.43 9.93 3.53
N PRO A 94 -4.28 10.96 3.60
CA PRO A 94 -5.64 10.90 3.07
C PRO A 94 -5.68 11.07 1.55
N HIS A 95 -6.73 10.56 0.92
CA HIS A 95 -6.98 10.70 -0.52
C HIS A 95 -6.85 12.15 -1.01
N ARG A 96 -7.43 13.12 -0.27
CA ARG A 96 -7.37 14.55 -0.63
C ARG A 96 -5.96 15.11 -0.72
N GLY A 97 -5.00 14.55 0.00
CA GLY A 97 -3.60 14.97 -0.06
C GLY A 97 -2.97 14.60 -1.40
N VAL A 98 -3.16 13.34 -1.80
CA VAL A 98 -2.68 12.81 -3.09
C VAL A 98 -3.34 13.53 -4.26
N THR A 99 -4.67 13.67 -4.24
CA THR A 99 -5.39 14.32 -5.34
C THR A 99 -5.01 15.78 -5.50
N ARG A 100 -4.78 16.51 -4.39
CA ARG A 100 -4.27 17.89 -4.44
C ARG A 100 -2.90 17.99 -5.10
N LEU A 101 -1.98 17.06 -4.80
CA LEU A 101 -0.64 17.04 -5.38
C LEU A 101 -0.70 16.87 -6.90
N VAL A 102 -1.42 15.85 -7.37
CA VAL A 102 -1.48 15.50 -8.80
C VAL A 102 -2.37 16.44 -9.62
N SER A 103 -3.33 17.13 -8.98
CA SER A 103 -4.18 18.12 -9.66
C SER A 103 -3.56 19.52 -9.68
N SER A 104 -2.33 19.69 -9.17
CA SER A 104 -1.65 20.99 -9.16
C SER A 104 -1.16 21.37 -10.56
N SER A 105 -1.01 22.68 -10.81
CA SER A 105 -0.53 23.19 -12.10
C SER A 105 0.98 23.05 -12.31
N PHE A 106 1.70 22.45 -11.35
CA PHE A 106 3.17 22.31 -11.42
C PHE A 106 3.61 21.13 -12.30
N ILE A 107 2.72 20.16 -12.53
CA ILE A 107 2.97 19.00 -13.39
C ILE A 107 1.77 18.86 -14.33
N SER A 108 2.04 18.64 -15.62
CA SER A 108 1.04 18.28 -16.62
C SER A 108 1.20 16.82 -17.00
N PHE A 109 0.08 16.12 -17.18
CA PHE A 109 0.07 14.74 -17.64
C PHE A 109 -0.61 14.64 -19.01
N ALA A 110 0.05 13.98 -19.97
CA ALA A 110 -0.53 13.56 -21.24
C ALA A 110 -0.54 12.03 -21.33
N ALA A 111 -1.51 11.48 -22.08
CA ALA A 111 -1.60 10.05 -22.30
C ALA A 111 -0.40 9.46 -23.07
N SER A 112 0.37 10.31 -23.76
CA SER A 112 1.61 9.95 -24.45
C SER A 112 2.84 9.93 -23.55
N ASP A 113 2.74 10.44 -22.33
CA ASP A 113 3.89 10.53 -21.44
C ASP A 113 4.27 9.16 -20.90
N VAL A 114 5.56 8.87 -20.87
CA VAL A 114 6.12 7.66 -20.26
C VAL A 114 6.85 8.06 -18.99
N TRP A 115 6.43 7.47 -17.88
CA TRP A 115 6.98 7.73 -16.55
C TRP A 115 7.68 6.49 -16.03
N LEU A 116 8.80 6.69 -15.33
CA LEU A 116 9.53 5.62 -14.68
C LEU A 116 9.04 5.45 -13.25
N HIS A 117 8.58 4.24 -12.91
CA HIS A 117 8.36 3.85 -11.52
C HIS A 117 9.71 3.47 -10.91
N ALA A 118 10.46 4.48 -10.44
CA ALA A 118 11.83 4.32 -9.96
C ALA A 118 11.95 4.19 -8.44
N ALA A 119 11.06 4.86 -7.70
CA ALA A 119 11.15 4.88 -6.25
C ALA A 119 10.70 3.53 -5.65
N PRO A 120 11.34 3.07 -4.56
CA PRO A 120 10.87 1.89 -3.83
C PRO A 120 9.43 2.07 -3.36
N VAL A 121 8.62 1.01 -3.41
CA VAL A 121 7.17 1.08 -3.11
C VAL A 121 6.84 1.53 -1.68
N ALA A 122 7.81 1.38 -0.76
CA ALA A 122 7.68 1.81 0.63
C ALA A 122 8.19 3.23 0.90
N PHE A 123 8.31 4.04 -0.16
CA PHE A 123 8.72 5.44 -0.13
C PHE A 123 7.67 6.31 -0.83
N ASP A 124 7.47 7.55 -0.37
CA ASP A 124 6.32 8.39 -0.77
C ASP A 124 6.36 8.88 -2.23
N ALA A 125 7.51 8.80 -2.87
CA ALA A 125 7.67 9.13 -4.29
C ALA A 125 7.32 7.99 -5.27
N SER A 126 6.95 6.80 -4.78
CA SER A 126 6.56 5.64 -5.63
C SER A 126 5.22 5.81 -6.33
#